data_AF-A0A954S1B8-F1
#
_entry.id   AF-A0A954S1B8-F1
#
_cell.length_a   1.000
_cell.length_b   1.000
_cell.length_c   1.000
_cell.angle_alpha   90.00
_cell.angle_beta   90.00
_cell.angle_gamma   90.00
#
_symmetry.space_group_name_H-M   'P 1'
#
loop_
_entity.id
_entity.type
_entity.pdbx_description
1 polymer ?
#
loop_
_entity_poly.entity_id
_entity_poly.type
_entity_poly.pdbx_seq_one_letter_code
_entity_poly.pdbx_strand_id
1 'polypeptide(L)'
;MSELNPPAEESEPQTIAQQNAASQSPRSAEELPPVKPPSAGFIVQLFLIPMLIVGAIVGVYALFGRLAGGEQDWRTLVTELRNSNEHRRWRAANGLAQLLKADQDRGDEGQQLARNPEIAKALIEVLKEERSNTESVSREQSLNHQQYLVTALGLLDQPKTVIPPLQEVLVSDTEKDGGVQLEALRSIPLIANRTA
;
A
#
# COMPACT_ATOMS: atom_id res chain seq x y z
N MET A 1 30.55 71.78 -63.84
CA MET A 1 30.29 71.67 -62.40
C MET A 1 29.25 72.72 -62.04
N SER A 2 27.98 72.36 -62.19
CA SER A 2 26.80 73.21 -61.95
C SER A 2 26.50 73.28 -60.44
N GLU A 3 26.35 74.49 -59.89
CA GLU A 3 25.06 75.05 -59.39
C GLU A 3 24.72 74.57 -57.95
N LEU A 4 24.16 75.33 -57.00
CA LEU A 4 23.62 76.69 -56.96
C LEU A 4 23.43 77.07 -55.46
N ASN A 5 23.71 78.35 -55.14
CA ASN A 5 22.95 79.37 -54.38
C ASN A 5 21.74 79.01 -53.45
N PRO A 6 21.24 79.95 -52.60
CA PRO A 6 20.89 79.76 -51.18
C PRO A 6 19.37 80.09 -50.95
N PRO A 7 19.01 81.01 -50.02
CA PRO A 7 18.27 80.80 -48.78
C PRO A 7 16.73 80.90 -48.93
N ALA A 8 16.01 80.53 -47.88
CA ALA A 8 14.67 81.06 -47.58
C ALA A 8 14.64 81.27 -46.06
N GLU A 9 14.90 82.49 -45.60
CA GLU A 9 13.87 83.47 -45.23
C GLU A 9 13.05 83.02 -44.02
N GLU A 10 13.62 83.39 -42.87
CA GLU A 10 12.95 84.01 -41.72
C GLU A 10 11.50 84.46 -41.98
N SER A 11 10.57 83.95 -41.19
CA SER A 11 9.26 84.54 -40.92
C SER A 11 8.68 83.94 -39.63
N GLU A 12 9.34 84.21 -38.49
CA GLU A 12 8.57 84.43 -37.26
C GLU A 12 8.16 85.90 -37.29
N PRO A 13 6.91 86.27 -36.97
CA PRO A 13 6.50 86.30 -35.58
C PRO A 13 5.00 85.95 -35.41
N GLN A 14 4.45 85.56 -34.28
CA GLN A 14 4.31 86.39 -33.09
C GLN A 14 3.85 85.50 -31.94
N THR A 15 4.58 85.62 -30.84
CA THR A 15 4.06 85.38 -29.49
C THR A 15 2.79 86.21 -29.30
N ILE A 16 1.64 85.55 -29.14
CA ILE A 16 0.53 86.11 -28.35
C ILE A 16 0.49 85.31 -27.05
N ALA A 17 0.96 85.96 -26.01
CA ALA A 17 0.76 85.56 -24.63
C ALA A 17 -0.71 85.77 -24.24
N GLN A 18 -1.37 84.73 -23.73
CA GLN A 18 -2.40 84.81 -22.68
C GLN A 18 -2.80 83.35 -22.33
N GLN A 19 -2.23 82.72 -21.31
CA GLN A 19 -2.82 82.67 -19.96
C GLN A 19 -4.36 82.72 -19.95
N ASN A 20 -5.04 81.58 -19.77
CA ASN A 20 -5.75 81.28 -18.52
C ASN A 20 -6.58 79.98 -18.56
N ALA A 21 -6.46 79.27 -17.43
CA ALA A 21 -7.50 78.50 -16.74
C ALA A 21 -7.99 77.16 -17.35
N ALA A 22 -8.02 76.17 -16.45
CA ALA A 22 -8.59 74.83 -16.57
C ALA A 22 -7.74 73.89 -17.45
N SER A 23 -7.18 72.79 -16.95
CA SER A 23 -7.79 71.84 -16.01
C SER A 23 -6.70 71.00 -15.37
N GLN A 24 -6.83 70.76 -14.07
CA GLN A 24 -6.25 69.58 -13.45
C GLN A 24 -6.91 68.36 -14.14
N SER A 25 -6.15 67.57 -14.88
CA SER A 25 -6.56 66.21 -15.24
C SER A 25 -5.64 65.23 -14.53
N PRO A 26 -6.20 64.20 -13.88
CA PRO A 26 -5.43 63.27 -13.05
C PRO A 26 -4.48 62.48 -13.96
N ARG A 27 -3.34 62.06 -13.41
CA ARG A 27 -2.53 61.01 -14.03
C ARG A 27 -3.45 59.80 -14.20
N SER A 28 -3.94 59.56 -15.41
CA SER A 28 -4.72 58.38 -15.73
C SER A 28 -3.91 57.17 -15.30
N ALA A 29 -4.46 56.40 -14.37
CA ALA A 29 -3.94 55.09 -14.04
C ALA A 29 -3.84 54.30 -15.35
N GLU A 30 -2.65 53.81 -15.64
CA GLU A 30 -2.38 52.93 -16.79
C GLU A 30 -3.42 51.81 -16.79
N GLU A 31 -4.38 51.90 -17.72
CA GLU A 31 -5.54 51.04 -17.80
C GLU A 31 -5.07 49.67 -18.32
N LEU A 32 -4.89 48.72 -17.40
CA LEU A 32 -4.48 47.36 -17.75
C LEU A 32 -5.53 46.75 -18.71
N PRO A 33 -5.11 46.15 -19.83
CA PRO A 33 -6.05 45.61 -20.80
C PRO A 33 -6.98 44.58 -20.14
N PRO A 34 -8.28 44.59 -20.46
CA PRO A 34 -9.27 43.76 -19.78
C PRO A 34 -8.96 42.28 -19.96
N VAL A 35 -8.61 41.61 -18.86
CA VAL A 35 -8.38 40.17 -18.83
C VAL A 35 -9.72 39.44 -18.99
N LYS A 36 -9.92 38.75 -20.11
CA LYS A 36 -11.09 37.89 -20.27
C LYS A 36 -10.94 36.69 -19.33
N PRO A 37 -11.92 36.43 -18.43
CA PRO A 37 -11.86 35.25 -17.59
C PRO A 37 -11.84 34.00 -18.47
N PRO A 38 -11.04 32.98 -18.11
CA PRO A 38 -11.00 31.74 -18.86
C PRO A 38 -12.40 31.12 -18.94
N SER A 39 -12.74 30.54 -20.09
CA SER A 39 -14.04 29.92 -20.32
C SER A 39 -14.34 28.88 -19.24
N ALA A 40 -15.56 28.87 -18.70
CA ALA A 40 -16.00 27.90 -17.70
C ALA A 40 -15.78 26.44 -18.17
N GLY A 41 -15.86 26.19 -19.49
CA GLY A 41 -15.55 24.88 -20.06
C GLY A 41 -14.09 24.43 -19.90
N PHE A 42 -13.14 25.37 -19.87
CA PHE A 42 -11.72 25.08 -19.67
C PHE A 42 -11.45 24.60 -18.23
N ILE A 43 -12.14 25.18 -17.26
CA ILE A 43 -12.05 24.77 -15.85
C ILE A 43 -12.61 23.35 -15.69
N VAL A 44 -13.75 23.05 -16.31
CA VAL A 44 -14.34 21.70 -16.28
C VAL A 44 -13.38 20.68 -16.91
N GLN A 45 -12.79 21.01 -18.06
CA GLN A 45 -11.84 20.14 -18.75
C GLN A 45 -10.58 19.83 -17.92
N LEU A 46 -10.09 20.81 -17.15
CA LEU A 46 -8.92 20.65 -16.27
C LEU A 46 -9.15 19.58 -15.20
N PHE A 47 -10.39 19.32 -14.78
CA PHE A 47 -10.71 18.27 -13.80
C PHE A 47 -11.19 16.97 -14.45
N LEU A 48 -11.91 17.07 -15.56
CA LEU A 48 -12.54 15.90 -16.20
C LEU A 48 -11.51 14.93 -16.78
N ILE A 49 -10.49 15.44 -17.48
CA ILE A 49 -9.45 14.60 -18.08
C ILE A 49 -8.60 13.93 -16.99
N PRO A 50 -8.07 14.64 -15.97
CA PRO A 50 -7.34 13.99 -14.88
C PRO A 50 -8.20 13.01 -14.09
N MET A 51 -9.46 13.34 -13.80
CA MET A 51 -10.37 12.44 -13.09
C MET A 51 -10.58 11.13 -13.87
N LEU A 52 -10.75 11.19 -15.19
CA LEU A 52 -10.92 10.01 -16.02
C LEU A 52 -9.68 9.11 -16.01
N ILE A 53 -8.49 9.70 -16.07
CA ILE A 53 -7.23 8.94 -16.00
C ILE A 53 -7.07 8.26 -14.64
N VAL A 54 -7.31 8.97 -13.54
CA VAL A 54 -7.27 8.39 -12.19
C VAL A 54 -8.31 7.27 -12.05
N GLY A 55 -9.53 7.49 -12.55
CA GLY A 55 -10.59 6.48 -12.57
C GLY A 55 -10.18 5.22 -13.34
N ALA A 56 -9.54 5.37 -14.50
CA ALA A 56 -9.01 4.24 -15.27
C ALA A 56 -7.91 3.49 -14.50
N ILE A 57 -6.97 4.21 -13.87
CA ILE A 57 -5.89 3.59 -13.08
C ILE A 57 -6.47 2.83 -11.88
N VAL A 58 -7.39 3.44 -11.13
CA VAL A 58 -8.06 2.79 -9.99
C VAL A 58 -8.88 1.60 -10.46
N GLY A 59 -9.56 1.71 -11.60
CA GLY A 59 -10.32 0.60 -12.20
C GLY A 59 -9.42 -0.59 -12.56
N VAL A 60 -8.29 -0.34 -13.20
CA VAL A 60 -7.28 -1.36 -13.53
C VAL A 60 -6.67 -1.95 -12.26
N TYR A 61 -6.30 -1.11 -11.29
CA TYR A 61 -5.77 -1.55 -10.01
C TYR A 61 -6.78 -2.42 -9.24
N ALA A 62 -8.06 -2.03 -9.20
CA ALA A 62 -9.11 -2.81 -8.56
C ALA A 62 -9.37 -4.13 -9.30
N LEU A 63 -9.34 -4.12 -10.64
CA LEU A 63 -9.52 -5.32 -11.46
C LEU A 63 -8.39 -6.31 -11.22
N PHE A 64 -7.12 -5.87 -11.29
CA PHE A 64 -5.97 -6.72 -10.98
C PHE A 64 -5.87 -7.06 -9.51
N GLY A 65 -6.28 -6.19 -8.59
CA GLY A 65 -6.36 -6.49 -7.16
C GLY A 65 -7.41 -7.57 -6.86
N ARG A 66 -8.56 -7.51 -7.54
CA ARG A 66 -9.61 -8.54 -7.45
C ARG A 66 -9.21 -9.84 -8.13
N LEU A 67 -8.48 -9.80 -9.24
CA LEU A 67 -7.95 -11.00 -9.93
C LEU A 67 -6.75 -11.62 -9.19
N ALA A 68 -5.86 -10.82 -8.63
CA ALA A 68 -4.75 -11.29 -7.80
C ALA A 68 -5.23 -11.80 -6.44
N GLY A 69 -6.38 -11.29 -5.96
CA GLY A 69 -7.13 -11.88 -4.86
C GLY A 69 -7.90 -13.15 -5.25
N GLY A 70 -7.89 -13.54 -6.54
CA GLY A 70 -8.41 -14.80 -7.04
C GLY A 70 -7.50 -15.95 -6.59
N GLU A 71 -7.95 -16.66 -5.56
CA GLU A 71 -7.47 -17.97 -5.11
C GLU A 71 -5.95 -18.18 -5.24
N GLN A 72 -5.19 -17.56 -4.33
CA GLN A 72 -4.09 -18.32 -3.77
C GLN A 72 -4.72 -19.53 -3.07
N ASP A 73 -4.84 -20.63 -3.81
CA ASP A 73 -5.56 -21.81 -3.38
C ASP A 73 -4.84 -22.41 -2.17
N TRP A 74 -5.49 -22.32 -1.01
CA TRP A 74 -4.97 -22.87 0.24
C TRP A 74 -4.68 -24.37 0.10
N ARG A 75 -5.37 -25.10 -0.79
CA ARG A 75 -5.12 -26.53 -1.04
C ARG A 75 -3.78 -26.76 -1.72
N THR A 76 -3.42 -25.88 -2.65
CA THR A 76 -2.10 -25.90 -3.30
C THR A 76 -1.00 -25.60 -2.28
N LEU A 77 -1.20 -24.62 -1.40
CA LEU A 77 -0.25 -24.33 -0.31
C LEU A 77 -0.10 -25.49 0.67
N VAL A 78 -1.21 -26.12 1.09
CA VAL A 78 -1.19 -27.32 1.95
C VAL A 78 -0.44 -28.48 1.26
N THR A 79 -0.60 -28.63 -0.05
CA THR A 79 0.13 -29.65 -0.81
C THR A 79 1.63 -29.36 -0.84
N GLU A 80 2.04 -28.11 -1.09
CA GLU A 80 3.45 -27.70 -1.06
C GLU A 80 4.05 -27.75 0.35
N LEU A 81 3.23 -27.65 1.40
CA LEU A 81 3.65 -27.84 2.79
C LEU A 81 4.16 -29.26 3.05
N ARG A 82 3.66 -30.24 2.30
CA ARG A 82 4.04 -31.66 2.39
C ARG A 82 5.20 -32.03 1.45
N ASN A 83 5.76 -31.06 0.74
CA ASN A 83 6.89 -31.26 -0.15
C ASN A 83 8.15 -31.63 0.65
N SER A 84 9.02 -32.50 0.15
CA SER A 84 10.27 -32.83 0.85
C SER A 84 11.30 -31.68 0.84
N ASN A 85 11.11 -30.68 -0.02
CA ASN A 85 11.99 -29.53 -0.10
C ASN A 85 11.67 -28.49 0.98
N GLU A 86 12.57 -28.32 1.94
CA GLU A 86 12.43 -27.40 3.08
C GLU A 86 12.11 -25.95 2.65
N HIS A 87 12.81 -25.41 1.64
CA HIS A 87 12.53 -24.06 1.14
C HIS A 87 11.15 -23.91 0.50
N ARG A 88 10.59 -24.97 -0.10
CA ARG A 88 9.20 -24.95 -0.60
C ARG A 88 8.20 -25.05 0.54
N ARG A 89 8.43 -25.93 1.51
CA ARG A 89 7.59 -26.04 2.71
C ARG A 89 7.49 -24.72 3.45
N TRP A 90 8.63 -24.08 3.71
CA TRP A 90 8.68 -22.80 4.43
C TRP A 90 7.95 -21.69 3.67
N ARG A 91 8.18 -21.57 2.35
CA ARG A 91 7.44 -20.59 1.53
C ARG A 91 5.94 -20.85 1.54
N ALA A 92 5.52 -22.10 1.48
CA ALA A 92 4.12 -22.49 1.55
C ALA A 92 3.51 -22.16 2.92
N ALA A 93 4.24 -22.40 4.02
CA ALA A 93 3.79 -22.07 5.38
C ALA A 93 3.59 -20.56 5.56
N ASN A 94 4.55 -19.76 5.10
CA ASN A 94 4.46 -18.30 5.12
C ASN A 94 3.34 -17.76 4.23
N GLY A 95 3.14 -18.36 3.05
CA GLY A 95 2.01 -18.03 2.19
C GLY A 95 0.66 -18.36 2.84
N LEU A 96 0.57 -19.51 3.51
CA LEU A 96 -0.66 -19.98 4.14
C LEU A 96 -1.04 -19.12 5.36
N ALA A 97 -0.06 -18.70 6.15
CA ALA A 97 -0.29 -17.79 7.28
C ALA A 97 -0.73 -16.39 6.82
N GLN A 98 -0.13 -15.86 5.75
CA GLN A 98 -0.56 -14.59 5.15
C GLN A 98 -1.97 -14.69 4.59
N LEU A 99 -2.28 -15.79 3.88
CA LEU A 99 -3.62 -16.06 3.36
C LEU A 99 -4.65 -16.17 4.49
N LEU A 100 -4.31 -16.87 5.56
CA LEU A 100 -5.16 -17.02 6.75
C LEU A 100 -5.45 -15.67 7.41
N LYS A 101 -4.43 -14.81 7.57
CA LYS A 101 -4.60 -13.47 8.10
C LYS A 101 -5.46 -12.60 7.20
N ALA A 102 -5.20 -12.61 5.89
CA ALA A 102 -5.99 -11.86 4.92
C ALA A 102 -7.45 -12.32 4.86
N ASP A 103 -7.70 -13.62 5.06
CA ASP A 103 -9.05 -14.18 5.16
C ASP A 103 -9.77 -13.71 6.43
N GLN A 104 -9.06 -13.64 7.57
CA GLN A 104 -9.60 -13.09 8.82
C GLN A 104 -9.94 -11.60 8.70
N ASP A 105 -9.10 -10.82 8.04
CA ASP A 105 -9.33 -9.39 7.83
C ASP A 105 -10.57 -9.13 6.94
N ARG A 106 -10.97 -10.11 6.11
CA ARG A 106 -12.21 -10.07 5.32
C ARG A 106 -13.47 -10.47 6.11
N GLY A 107 -13.31 -11.07 7.30
CA GLY A 107 -14.43 -11.48 8.15
C GLY A 107 -15.39 -12.44 7.43
N ASP A 108 -16.68 -12.11 7.45
CA ASP A 108 -17.74 -12.95 6.85
C ASP A 108 -17.70 -13.02 5.31
N GLU A 109 -17.00 -12.09 4.66
CA GLU A 109 -16.78 -12.12 3.20
C GLU A 109 -15.63 -13.08 2.80
N GLY A 110 -14.89 -13.61 3.78
CA GLY A 110 -13.82 -14.60 3.60
C GLY A 110 -14.32 -16.05 3.46
N GLN A 111 -13.38 -16.96 3.19
CA GLN A 111 -13.60 -18.40 3.13
C GLN A 111 -13.61 -19.08 4.51
N GLN A 112 -13.38 -18.32 5.59
CA GLN A 112 -13.31 -18.82 6.97
C GLN A 112 -12.25 -19.91 7.15
N LEU A 113 -11.07 -19.70 6.55
CA LEU A 113 -9.95 -20.65 6.54
C LEU A 113 -9.47 -21.01 7.95
N ALA A 114 -9.65 -20.13 8.93
CA ALA A 114 -9.32 -20.39 10.33
C ALA A 114 -10.07 -21.59 10.92
N ARG A 115 -11.24 -21.93 10.37
CA ARG A 115 -12.06 -23.07 10.78
C ARG A 115 -11.73 -24.36 10.03
N ASN A 116 -10.83 -24.31 9.04
CA ASN A 116 -10.51 -25.46 8.19
C ASN A 116 -9.55 -26.45 8.89
N PRO A 117 -9.97 -27.71 9.15
CA PRO A 117 -9.15 -28.69 9.84
C PRO A 117 -7.97 -29.21 9.01
N GLU A 118 -8.00 -29.11 7.68
CA GLU A 118 -6.89 -29.56 6.83
C GLU A 118 -5.69 -28.62 7.00
N ILE A 119 -5.93 -27.31 7.04
CA ILE A 119 -4.91 -26.28 7.26
C ILE A 119 -4.25 -26.48 8.63
N ALA A 120 -5.06 -26.68 9.68
CA ALA A 120 -4.57 -26.93 11.03
C ALA A 120 -3.65 -28.14 11.09
N LYS A 121 -4.09 -29.27 10.52
CA LYS A 121 -3.30 -30.52 10.50
C LYS A 121 -1.98 -30.34 9.76
N ALA A 122 -2.00 -29.70 8.60
CA ALA A 122 -0.81 -29.50 7.79
C ALA A 122 0.24 -28.65 8.53
N LEU A 123 -0.17 -27.53 9.14
CA LEU A 123 0.74 -26.68 9.93
C LEU A 123 1.30 -27.39 11.16
N ILE A 124 0.50 -28.20 11.85
CA ILE A 124 0.95 -29.01 12.99
C ILE A 124 1.96 -30.06 12.55
N GLU A 125 1.73 -30.73 11.43
CA GLU A 125 2.65 -31.75 10.88
C GLU A 125 4.01 -31.15 10.58
N VAL A 126 4.05 -30.00 9.91
CA VAL A 126 5.32 -29.29 9.62
C VAL A 126 5.99 -28.80 10.89
N LEU A 127 5.25 -28.27 11.87
CA LEU A 127 5.85 -27.90 13.17
C LEU A 127 6.51 -29.11 13.85
N LYS A 128 5.85 -30.27 13.84
CA LYS A 128 6.41 -31.50 14.43
C LYS A 128 7.64 -31.99 13.67
N GLU A 129 7.62 -31.93 12.35
CA GLU A 129 8.77 -32.32 11.51
C GLU A 129 9.97 -31.41 11.77
N GLU A 130 9.78 -30.09 11.75
CA GLU A 130 10.84 -29.10 12.00
C GLU A 130 11.43 -29.21 13.41
N ARG A 131 10.62 -29.62 14.40
CA ARG A 131 11.10 -29.85 15.77
C ARG A 131 11.83 -31.18 15.93
N SER A 132 11.46 -32.19 15.16
CA SER A 132 12.14 -33.49 15.15
C SER A 132 13.46 -33.42 14.39
N ASN A 133 13.54 -32.55 13.38
CA ASN A 133 14.73 -32.37 12.56
C ASN A 133 15.77 -31.51 13.29
N THR A 134 16.74 -32.18 13.92
CA THR A 134 17.83 -31.53 14.66
C THR A 134 18.98 -31.07 13.73
N GLU A 135 18.98 -31.48 12.46
CA GLU A 135 20.10 -31.30 11.52
C GLU A 135 20.03 -30.01 10.68
N SER A 136 19.16 -29.07 11.02
CA SER A 136 19.05 -27.81 10.28
C SER A 136 20.37 -27.03 10.28
N VAL A 137 20.81 -26.63 9.09
CA VAL A 137 22.12 -25.97 8.83
C VAL A 137 22.33 -24.71 9.67
N SER A 138 21.25 -24.03 10.06
CA SER A 138 21.28 -22.92 11.01
C SER A 138 20.17 -23.05 12.04
N ARG A 139 20.55 -23.20 13.32
CA ARG A 139 19.59 -23.28 14.43
C ARG A 139 18.73 -22.02 14.56
N GLU A 140 19.27 -20.85 14.24
CA GLU A 140 18.52 -19.58 14.26
C GLU A 140 17.39 -19.57 13.22
N GLN A 141 17.64 -20.09 12.01
CA GLN A 141 16.62 -20.16 10.96
C GLN A 141 15.46 -21.06 11.38
N SER A 142 15.76 -22.23 11.95
CA SER A 142 14.74 -23.16 12.45
C SER A 142 13.92 -22.57 13.59
N LEU A 143 14.55 -21.83 14.51
CA LEU A 143 13.83 -21.14 15.58
C LEU A 143 12.88 -20.07 15.03
N ASN A 144 13.33 -19.29 14.03
CA ASN A 144 12.47 -18.30 13.37
C ASN A 144 11.30 -18.95 12.63
N HIS A 145 11.53 -20.07 11.94
CA HIS A 145 10.47 -20.84 11.28
C HIS A 145 9.45 -21.36 12.30
N GLN A 146 9.92 -21.93 13.41
CA GLN A 146 9.06 -22.43 14.49
C GLN A 146 8.24 -21.31 15.14
N GLN A 147 8.83 -20.15 15.45
CA GLN A 147 8.10 -18.98 15.97
C GLN A 147 6.96 -18.58 15.05
N TYR A 148 7.23 -18.55 13.74
CA TYR A 148 6.23 -18.17 12.76
C TYR A 148 5.12 -19.22 12.61
N LEU A 149 5.45 -20.51 12.59
CA LEU A 149 4.48 -21.60 12.56
C LEU A 149 3.56 -21.57 13.79
N VAL A 150 4.13 -21.35 14.97
CA VAL A 150 3.39 -21.18 16.23
C VAL A 150 2.44 -19.98 16.15
N THR A 151 2.91 -18.86 15.59
CA THR A 151 2.06 -17.68 15.36
C THR A 151 0.92 -17.99 14.40
N ALA A 152 1.19 -18.70 13.30
CA ALA A 152 0.19 -19.09 12.31
C ALA A 152 -0.86 -20.05 12.89
N LEU A 153 -0.44 -21.02 13.73
CA LEU A 153 -1.36 -21.88 14.48
C LEU A 153 -2.24 -21.07 15.44
N GLY A 154 -1.68 -20.01 16.02
CA GLY A 154 -2.39 -19.02 16.82
C GLY A 154 -3.51 -18.28 16.07
N LEU A 155 -3.49 -18.27 14.74
CA LEU A 155 -4.54 -17.66 13.93
C LEU A 155 -5.72 -18.60 13.67
N LEU A 156 -5.65 -19.89 14.03
CA LEU A 156 -6.70 -20.87 13.75
C LEU A 156 -7.76 -20.92 14.85
N ASP A 157 -9.02 -21.12 14.47
CA ASP A 157 -10.18 -21.20 15.37
C ASP A 157 -10.49 -22.66 15.75
N GLN A 158 -9.45 -23.45 16.03
CA GLN A 158 -9.58 -24.88 16.35
C GLN A 158 -8.85 -25.26 17.64
N PRO A 159 -9.29 -24.76 18.81
CA PRO A 159 -8.58 -24.90 20.08
C PRO A 159 -8.26 -26.36 20.43
N LYS A 160 -9.20 -27.28 20.19
CA LYS A 160 -9.00 -28.72 20.48
C LYS A 160 -7.87 -29.35 19.68
N THR A 161 -7.59 -28.83 18.48
CA THR A 161 -6.56 -29.35 17.57
C THR A 161 -5.22 -28.66 17.80
N VAL A 162 -5.21 -27.34 17.99
CA VAL A 162 -3.98 -26.52 18.01
C VAL A 162 -3.37 -26.36 19.40
N ILE A 163 -4.17 -26.42 20.48
CA ILE A 163 -3.65 -26.21 21.84
C ILE A 163 -2.65 -27.30 22.27
N PRO A 164 -2.88 -28.61 22.03
CA PRO A 164 -1.95 -29.63 22.51
C PRO A 164 -0.53 -29.50 21.92
N PRO A 165 -0.33 -29.27 20.60
CA PRO A 165 1.00 -28.97 20.05
C PRO A 165 1.65 -27.70 20.64
N LEU A 166 0.86 -26.65 20.90
CA LEU A 166 1.38 -25.43 21.52
C LEU A 166 1.80 -25.65 22.98
N GLN A 167 1.10 -26.49 23.72
CA GLN A 167 1.50 -26.91 25.07
C GLN A 167 2.80 -27.72 25.05
N GLU A 168 2.97 -28.61 24.07
CA GLU A 168 4.22 -29.36 23.89
C GLU A 168 5.42 -28.43 23.64
N VAL A 169 5.21 -27.33 22.92
CA VAL A 169 6.23 -26.28 22.73
C VAL A 169 6.56 -25.58 24.06
N LEU A 170 5.57 -25.30 24.90
CA LEU A 170 5.77 -24.64 26.20
C LEU A 170 6.53 -25.49 27.22
N VAL A 171 6.42 -26.82 27.15
CA VAL A 171 7.10 -27.74 28.07
C VAL A 171 8.58 -27.96 27.70
N SER A 172 9.03 -27.39 26.58
CA SER A 172 10.39 -27.59 26.05
C SER A 172 11.45 -26.77 26.80
N ASP A 173 12.72 -26.99 26.49
CA ASP A 173 13.86 -26.35 27.18
C ASP A 173 13.89 -24.83 26.94
N THR A 174 13.52 -24.04 27.96
CA THR A 174 13.37 -22.57 27.87
C THR A 174 14.67 -21.85 27.49
N GLU A 175 15.84 -22.37 27.86
CA GLU A 175 17.11 -21.74 27.49
C GLU A 175 17.39 -21.80 25.98
N LYS A 176 16.80 -22.79 25.29
CA LYS A 176 17.04 -23.02 23.86
C LYS A 176 15.92 -22.52 22.97
N ASP A 177 14.69 -22.46 23.48
CA ASP A 177 13.47 -22.22 22.69
C ASP A 177 12.64 -21.03 23.21
N GLY A 178 13.20 -20.18 24.08
CA GLY A 178 12.45 -19.10 24.76
C GLY A 178 11.64 -18.18 23.84
N GLY A 179 12.13 -17.87 22.63
CA GLY A 179 11.38 -17.08 21.64
C GLY A 179 10.16 -17.81 21.08
N VAL A 180 10.28 -19.11 20.82
CA VAL A 180 9.17 -19.96 20.34
C VAL A 180 8.10 -20.13 21.43
N GLN A 181 8.55 -20.29 22.69
CA GLN A 181 7.66 -20.40 23.85
C GLN A 181 6.86 -19.12 24.10
N LEU A 182 7.51 -17.96 23.98
CA LEU A 182 6.83 -16.67 24.13
C LEU A 182 5.70 -16.52 23.12
N GLU A 183 5.90 -16.91 21.86
CA GLU A 183 4.85 -16.87 20.85
C GLU A 183 3.76 -17.92 21.08
N ALA A 184 4.09 -19.10 21.61
CA ALA A 184 3.09 -20.08 22.02
C ALA A 184 2.21 -19.53 23.16
N LEU A 185 2.81 -18.81 24.11
CA LEU A 185 2.10 -18.18 25.23
C LEU A 185 1.21 -17.01 24.78
N ARG A 186 1.62 -16.26 23.76
CA ARG A 186 0.80 -15.18 23.15
C ARG A 186 -0.36 -15.71 22.33
N SER A 187 -0.17 -16.82 21.62
CA SER A 187 -1.17 -17.37 20.71
C SER A 187 -2.33 -18.08 21.43
N ILE A 188 -2.07 -18.82 22.52
CA ILE A 188 -3.11 -19.57 23.24
C ILE A 188 -4.29 -18.68 23.70
N PRO A 189 -4.08 -17.53 24.37
CA PRO A 189 -5.18 -16.63 24.75
C PRO A 189 -5.95 -16.08 23.55
N LEU A 190 -5.28 -15.80 22.43
CA LEU A 190 -5.92 -15.29 21.22
C LEU A 190 -6.88 -16.31 20.60
N ILE A 191 -6.56 -17.61 20.68
CA ILE A 191 -7.44 -18.69 20.23
C ILE A 191 -8.62 -18.85 21.19
N ALA A 192 -8.36 -18.82 22.50
CA ALA A 192 -9.39 -18.97 23.52
C ALA A 192 -10.44 -17.83 23.46
N ASN A 193 -10.00 -16.58 23.27
CA ASN A 193 -10.90 -15.42 23.18
C ASN A 193 -11.80 -15.43 21.93
N ARG A 194 -11.38 -16.06 20.84
CA ARG A 194 -12.16 -16.14 19.59
C ARG A 194 -13.19 -17.27 19.57
N THR A 195 -13.04 -18.24 20.48
CA THR A 195 -13.88 -19.45 20.52
C THR A 195 -14.76 -19.54 21.76
N ALA A 196 -14.64 -18.58 22.68
CA ALA A 196 -15.53 -18.35 23.82
C ALA A 196 -16.78 -17.59 23.39
#